data_AF-A0A163JL74-F1
#
_entry.id   AF-A0A163JL74-F1
#
_cell.length_a   1.000
_cell.length_b   1.000
_cell.length_c   1.000
_cell.angle_alpha   90.00
_cell.angle_beta   90.00
_cell.angle_gamma   90.00
#
_symmetry.space_group_name_H-M   'P 1'
#
loop_
_entity.id
_entity.type
_entity.pdbx_description
1 polymer ?
#
loop_
_entity_poly.entity_id
_entity_poly.type
_entity_poly.pdbx_seq_one_letter_code
_entity_poly.pdbx_strand_id
1 'polypeptide(L)'
;MNPIRVGLMQPGKQQQDDCDGWRDKLVGKTIVGDEAVTSLPAGSFVRTKDLPKLHRVLGSNSMMTMDYRPDRLNIHIDDDKKVKGVNYG
;
A
#
# COMPACT_ATOMS: atom_id res chain seq x y z
N MET A 1 -23.67 45.28 -6.69
CA MET A 1 -22.34 44.63 -6.72
C MET A 1 -22.32 43.53 -5.66
N ASN A 2 -22.10 42.27 -6.02
CA ASN A 2 -21.94 41.18 -5.06
C ASN A 2 -20.44 40.89 -4.86
N PRO A 3 -19.94 40.71 -3.63
CA PRO A 3 -18.53 40.43 -3.40
C PRO A 3 -18.18 39.00 -3.81
N ILE A 4 -17.04 38.87 -4.50
CA ILE A 4 -16.40 37.60 -4.84
C ILE A 4 -16.04 36.87 -3.54
N ARG A 5 -16.67 35.71 -3.31
CA ARG A 5 -16.27 34.79 -2.25
C ARG A 5 -14.99 34.10 -2.68
N VAL A 6 -13.84 34.60 -2.22
CA VAL A 6 -12.54 33.96 -2.42
C VAL A 6 -12.51 32.69 -1.58
N GLY A 7 -12.91 31.57 -2.18
CA GLY A 7 -12.85 30.25 -1.57
C GLY A 7 -11.39 29.82 -1.37
N LEU A 8 -11.10 29.31 -0.18
CA LEU A 8 -9.79 28.83 0.25
C LEU A 8 -9.13 27.93 -0.80
N MET A 9 -7.96 28.36 -1.28
CA MET A 9 -6.94 27.49 -1.82
C MET A 9 -6.30 26.72 -0.66
N GLN A 10 -6.76 25.49 -0.42
CA GLN A 10 -6.03 24.52 0.39
C GLN A 10 -4.86 23.98 -0.45
N PRO A 11 -3.62 23.96 0.07
CA PRO A 11 -2.50 23.41 -0.67
C PRO A 11 -2.71 21.91 -0.87
N GLY A 12 -2.49 21.46 -2.10
CA GLY A 12 -2.83 20.12 -2.58
C GLY A 12 -2.34 19.00 -1.68
N LYS A 13 -3.27 18.13 -1.29
CA LYS A 13 -2.94 16.73 -1.08
C LYS A 13 -2.32 16.25 -2.39
N GLN A 14 -1.02 15.93 -2.36
CA GLN A 14 -0.38 15.16 -3.42
C GLN A 14 -1.34 14.03 -3.78
N GLN A 15 -1.69 13.95 -5.06
CA GLN A 15 -2.46 12.87 -5.63
C GLN A 15 -1.61 11.60 -5.45
N GLN A 16 -1.69 11.03 -4.26
CA GLN A 16 -1.08 9.75 -3.93
C GLN A 16 -1.88 8.77 -4.77
N ASP A 17 -1.23 8.10 -5.72
CA ASP A 17 -1.87 7.09 -6.56
C ASP A 17 -2.75 6.21 -5.69
N ASP A 18 -4.07 6.41 -5.81
CA ASP A 18 -5.05 5.70 -5.02
C ASP A 18 -5.00 4.25 -5.50
N CYS A 19 -4.17 3.43 -4.87
CA CYS A 19 -4.13 1.99 -5.14
C CYS A 19 -5.40 1.34 -4.58
N ASP A 20 -6.58 1.75 -5.02
CA ASP A 20 -7.90 1.28 -4.60
C ASP A 20 -8.10 1.19 -3.07
N GLY A 21 -7.45 2.09 -2.30
CA GLY A 21 -7.46 2.06 -0.84
C GLY A 21 -6.60 0.97 -0.19
N TRP A 22 -5.84 0.18 -0.97
CA TRP A 22 -4.86 -0.78 -0.44
C TRP A 22 -3.79 -0.12 0.40
N ARG A 23 -3.43 1.13 0.08
CA ARG A 23 -2.45 1.89 0.85
C ARG A 23 -2.90 2.02 2.30
N ASP A 24 -4.10 2.55 2.55
CA ASP A 24 -4.62 2.70 3.90
C ASP A 24 -4.88 1.35 4.60
N LYS A 25 -5.25 0.34 3.82
CA LYS A 25 -5.51 -1.01 4.34
C LYS A 25 -4.24 -1.75 4.74
N LEU A 26 -3.12 -1.53 4.05
CA LEU A 26 -1.90 -2.33 4.23
C LEU A 26 -0.80 -1.58 4.98
N VAL A 27 -0.64 -0.27 4.76
CA VAL A 27 0.45 0.50 5.36
C VAL A 27 0.42 0.38 6.88
N GLY A 28 1.58 0.05 7.45
CA GLY A 28 1.74 -0.15 8.89
C GLY A 28 1.36 -1.55 9.40
N LYS A 29 0.82 -2.43 8.56
CA LYS A 29 0.55 -3.83 8.89
C LYS A 29 1.68 -4.73 8.38
N THR A 30 1.74 -5.95 8.90
CA THR A 30 2.70 -6.98 8.45
C THR A 30 2.00 -7.97 7.51
N ILE A 31 2.63 -8.29 6.37
CA ILE A 31 2.13 -9.34 5.49
C ILE A 31 2.57 -10.70 6.02
N VAL A 32 1.62 -11.60 6.22
CA VAL A 32 1.86 -12.97 6.66
C VAL A 32 1.34 -13.96 5.62
N GLY A 33 2.07 -15.05 5.42
CA GLY A 33 1.56 -16.17 4.61
C GLY A 33 0.33 -16.78 5.27
N ASP A 34 -0.54 -17.42 4.49
CA ASP A 34 -1.80 -17.93 5.02
C ASP A 34 -1.60 -19.04 6.07
N GLU A 35 -0.51 -19.80 5.97
CA GLU A 35 -0.13 -20.84 6.93
C GLU A 35 0.95 -20.39 7.93
N ALA A 36 1.38 -19.13 7.85
CA ALA A 36 2.43 -18.62 8.73
C ALA A 36 1.87 -18.36 10.14
N VAL A 37 2.51 -18.96 11.14
CA VAL A 37 2.23 -18.67 12.54
C VAL A 37 2.79 -17.29 12.88
N THR A 38 1.91 -16.35 13.23
CA THR A 38 2.27 -15.00 13.66
C THR A 38 1.73 -14.75 15.07
N SER A 39 2.56 -14.19 15.96
CA SER A 39 2.12 -13.72 17.28
C SER A 39 1.59 -12.29 17.27
N LEU A 40 1.39 -11.69 16.09
CA LEU A 40 0.86 -10.34 15.97
C LEU A 40 -0.62 -10.29 16.33
N PRO A 41 -1.08 -9.23 17.02
CA PRO A 41 -2.48 -9.08 17.38
C PRO A 41 -3.38 -8.95 16.14
N ALA A 42 -4.60 -9.48 16.25
CA ALA A 42 -5.61 -9.42 15.19
C ALA A 42 -5.82 -7.96 14.74
N GLY A 43 -5.57 -7.69 13.45
CA GLY A 43 -5.65 -6.34 12.87
C GLY A 43 -4.30 -5.64 12.65
N SER A 44 -3.20 -6.16 13.20
CA SER A 44 -1.84 -5.67 12.90
C SER A 44 -1.17 -6.39 11.73
N PHE A 45 -1.78 -7.46 11.23
CA PHE A 45 -1.30 -8.23 10.10
C PHE A 45 -2.37 -8.39 9.03
N VAL A 46 -1.94 -8.70 7.81
CA VAL A 46 -2.80 -9.03 6.66
C VAL A 46 -2.29 -10.32 6.05
N ARG A 47 -3.22 -11.24 5.73
CA ARG A 47 -2.86 -12.51 5.10
C ARG A 47 -2.74 -12.34 3.60
N THR A 48 -1.86 -13.11 2.97
CA THR A 48 -1.71 -13.10 1.51
C THR A 48 -2.98 -13.47 0.76
N LYS A 49 -3.91 -14.24 1.36
CA LYS A 49 -5.23 -14.52 0.77
C LYS A 49 -6.16 -13.31 0.70
N ASP A 50 -5.94 -12.31 1.56
CA ASP A 50 -6.74 -11.09 1.61
C ASP A 50 -6.24 -10.05 0.60
N LEU A 51 -5.14 -10.33 -0.10
CA LEU A 51 -4.53 -9.49 -1.12
C LEU A 51 -5.13 -9.80 -2.51
N PRO A 52 -5.01 -8.87 -3.48
CA PRO A 52 -5.49 -9.13 -4.83
C PRO A 52 -4.72 -10.28 -5.48
N LYS A 53 -5.34 -10.96 -6.46
CA LYS A 53 -4.72 -12.11 -7.14
C LYS A 53 -3.34 -11.79 -7.73
N LEU A 54 -3.19 -10.60 -8.30
CA LEU A 54 -1.93 -10.11 -8.83
C LEU A 54 -1.29 -9.18 -7.79
N HIS A 55 -0.44 -9.75 -6.93
CA HIS A 55 0.34 -8.99 -5.98
C HIS A 55 1.80 -9.46 -5.95
N ARG A 56 2.70 -8.57 -5.53
CA ARG A 56 4.12 -8.89 -5.30
C ARG A 56 4.59 -8.20 -4.04
N VAL A 57 5.11 -8.97 -3.09
CA VAL A 57 5.72 -8.43 -1.88
C VAL A 57 7.20 -8.17 -2.17
N LEU A 58 7.61 -6.90 -2.06
CA LEU A 58 8.96 -6.43 -2.31
C LEU A 58 9.63 -6.05 -1.00
N GLY A 59 10.68 -6.77 -0.62
CA GLY A 59 11.53 -6.41 0.51
C GLY A 59 12.43 -5.23 0.21
N SER A 60 12.93 -4.56 1.25
CA SER A 60 13.82 -3.39 1.12
C SER A 60 15.11 -3.66 0.35
N ASN A 61 15.57 -4.91 0.32
CA ASN A 61 16.76 -5.33 -0.44
C ASN A 61 16.45 -6.32 -1.58
N SER A 62 15.21 -6.36 -2.06
CA SER A 62 14.81 -7.27 -3.12
C SER A 62 15.16 -6.67 -4.49
N MET A 63 16.06 -7.31 -5.23
CA MET A 63 16.26 -7.00 -6.64
C MET A 63 15.00 -7.35 -7.42
N MET A 64 14.46 -6.37 -8.14
CA MET A 64 13.23 -6.52 -8.92
C MET A 64 13.55 -6.57 -10.41
N THR A 65 12.95 -7.54 -11.10
CA THR A 65 12.87 -7.54 -12.56
C THR A 65 11.91 -6.45 -13.00
N MET A 66 12.28 -5.69 -14.05
CA MET A 66 11.45 -4.63 -14.63
C MET A 66 10.37 -5.19 -15.57
N ASP A 67 9.63 -6.21 -15.12
CA ASP A 67 8.43 -6.67 -15.84
C ASP A 67 7.24 -5.79 -15.42
N TYR A 68 6.87 -4.82 -16.25
CA TYR A 68 5.77 -3.90 -15.94
C TYR A 68 4.42 -4.62 -16.09
N ARG A 69 3.61 -4.62 -15.04
CA ARG A 69 2.26 -5.17 -15.00
C ARG A 69 1.32 -4.18 -14.32
N PRO A 70 0.51 -3.42 -15.07
CA PRO A 70 -0.33 -2.37 -14.50
C PRO A 70 -1.33 -2.91 -13.47
N ASP A 71 -1.81 -4.14 -13.61
CA ASP A 71 -2.78 -4.75 -12.69
C ASP A 71 -2.14 -5.36 -11.43
N ARG A 72 -0.81 -5.33 -11.30
CA ARG A 72 -0.10 -5.97 -10.17
C ARG A 72 0.11 -4.98 -9.04
N LEU A 73 -0.41 -5.31 -7.87
CA LEU A 73 -0.13 -4.55 -6.64
C LEU A 73 1.24 -4.93 -6.09
N ASN A 74 2.22 -4.05 -6.20
CA ASN A 74 3.46 -4.20 -5.45
C ASN A 74 3.29 -3.67 -4.04
N ILE A 75 3.75 -4.44 -3.07
CA ILE A 75 3.66 -4.16 -1.64
C ILE A 75 5.09 -4.07 -1.13
N HIS A 76 5.51 -2.87 -0.77
CA HIS A 76 6.85 -2.61 -0.25
C HIS A 76 6.87 -2.83 1.26
N ILE A 77 7.69 -3.78 1.70
CA ILE A 77 7.92 -4.08 3.12
C ILE A 77 9.32 -3.65 3.54
N ASP A 78 9.46 -3.27 4.81
CA ASP A 78 10.75 -3.06 5.46
C ASP A 78 11.37 -4.39 5.95
N ASP A 79 12.55 -4.29 6.55
CA ASP A 79 13.28 -5.42 7.12
C ASP A 79 12.52 -6.10 8.27
N ASP A 80 11.64 -5.35 8.96
CA ASP A 80 10.71 -5.83 9.98
C ASP A 80 9.42 -6.46 9.39
N LYS A 81 9.37 -6.64 8.07
CA LYS A 81 8.22 -7.15 7.30
C LYS A 81 6.96 -6.27 7.39
N LYS A 82 7.11 -5.01 7.80
CA LYS A 82 6.02 -4.04 7.89
C LYS A 82 5.86 -3.32 6.57
N VAL A 83 4.62 -3.17 6.12
CA VAL A 83 4.31 -2.48 4.87
C VAL A 83 4.60 -0.99 5.02
N LYS A 84 5.49 -0.48 4.16
CA LYS A 84 5.86 0.94 4.05
C LYS A 84 5.08 1.65 2.96
N GLY A 85 4.68 0.92 1.93
CA GLY A 85 3.97 1.49 0.79
C GLY A 85 3.45 0.43 -0.16
N VAL A 86 2.59 0.87 -1.06
CA VAL A 86 2.05 0.04 -2.15
C VAL A 86 2.01 0.88 -3.42
N ASN A 87 2.14 0.23 -4.58
CA ASN A 87 1.91 0.83 -5.89
C ASN A 87 1.39 -0.21 -6.89
N TYR A 88 0.81 0.23 -7.99
CA TYR A 88 0.49 -0.64 -9.13
C TYR A 88 1.61 -0.58 -10.18
N GLY A 89 2.04 -1.73 -10.71
CA GLY A 89 3.07 -1.82 -11.76
C GLY A 89 3.87 -3.10 -11.85
#